data_AF-F0XSF0-F1
#
_entry.id   AF-F0XSF0-F1
#
_cell.length_a   1.000
_cell.length_b   1.000
_cell.length_c   1.000
_cell.angle_alpha   90.00
_cell.angle_beta   90.00
_cell.angle_gamma   90.00
#
_symmetry.space_group_name_H-M   'P 1'
#
loop_
_entity.id
_entity.type
_entity.pdbx_description
1 polymer ?
#
loop_
_entity_poly.entity_id
_entity_poly.type
_entity_poly.pdbx_seq_one_letter_code
_entity_poly.pdbx_strand_id
1 'polypeptide(L)'
;MAILTARKAEAVHIRAGQYLKLVNTYGKQVVDFWAFNPKDSHDFLSMVHSRTILLTISLRKGDHLYSTRRKQILTLVDDTTRGVHDMIWSACDTERYRMQGATGYHDNCTDNLHNILKAKFPEVAIADDWVPDPLNLFMNVAVDHHGDLDIRPPTSQKAQYVVFKAEADLVIVMSACPQDMAPVNGGMPTDCEYDVFEDEACQVLASSTKSVAAQKTIEISVPRPIATKPMRVKVALSFDFDAVSHWLGTGCHPDNNMADYSSGIFAGTVGALRLLHVLKSNGIADKVTWFIPGHTMETFPSSVQKVVESGAEVGLHGYSHEGISQMTPEQESDVLDKCIEIATKLCGKKPRGYRAPMYTIRETTVKLLRQHSFLYDTSLMHHDSQPYWTPADPPIQKIDFTKEASSWLKPTPIADPAAATSSPLVAGRHPLVEIPCGWYNEDMMPLQYLPHLANSMGYVSVNVVEQMWKDKFMWLWENARAVGESDESADFVFPILMHPDTSGMAHIIGMADRMIKWLKDWGTEVEFCRHEDIANAWLSSQKSKLGNH
;
A
#
# COMPACT_ATOMS: atom_id res chain seq x y z
N MET A 1 -37.78 22.38 3.65
CA MET A 1 -37.10 21.37 2.81
C MET A 1 -36.45 22.06 1.63
N ALA A 2 -35.18 21.72 1.36
CA ALA A 2 -34.44 22.16 0.18
C ALA A 2 -34.79 21.29 -1.04
N ILE A 3 -34.58 21.82 -2.24
CA ILE A 3 -34.89 21.14 -3.50
C ILE A 3 -33.62 20.45 -4.02
N LEU A 4 -33.73 19.15 -4.32
CA LEU A 4 -32.79 18.44 -5.18
C LEU A 4 -33.33 18.49 -6.60
N THR A 5 -32.76 19.38 -7.43
CA THR A 5 -33.24 19.63 -8.79
C THR A 5 -33.02 18.42 -9.69
N ALA A 6 -33.99 18.09 -10.53
CA ALA A 6 -33.92 17.01 -11.51
C ALA A 6 -32.62 17.08 -12.32
N ARG A 7 -32.02 15.92 -12.58
CA ARG A 7 -30.76 15.76 -13.35
C ARG A 7 -29.51 16.37 -12.69
N LYS A 8 -29.61 16.94 -11.49
CA LYS A 8 -28.49 17.57 -10.76
C LYS A 8 -28.23 16.86 -9.44
N ALA A 9 -27.08 17.19 -8.83
CA ALA A 9 -26.73 16.73 -7.50
C ALA A 9 -26.69 17.87 -6.49
N GLU A 10 -26.92 17.50 -5.24
CA GLU A 10 -26.67 18.32 -4.06
C GLU A 10 -25.78 17.57 -3.07
N ALA A 11 -25.03 18.33 -2.29
CA ALA A 11 -24.18 17.79 -1.25
C ALA A 11 -24.32 18.60 0.04
N VAL A 12 -24.35 17.91 1.17
CA VAL A 12 -24.51 18.49 2.50
C VAL A 12 -23.62 17.82 3.53
N HIS A 13 -23.08 18.61 4.46
CA HIS A 13 -22.42 18.09 5.65
C HIS A 13 -23.47 17.78 6.71
N ILE A 14 -23.44 16.57 7.27
CA ILE A 14 -24.31 16.11 8.36
C ILE A 14 -23.44 15.66 9.53
N ARG A 15 -23.77 16.10 10.74
CA ARG A 15 -23.06 15.71 11.96
C ARG A 15 -23.60 14.40 12.52
N ALA A 16 -22.77 13.67 13.27
CA ALA A 16 -23.22 12.53 14.03
C ALA A 16 -24.45 12.88 14.90
N GLY A 17 -25.49 12.06 14.85
CA GLY A 17 -26.76 12.26 15.54
C GLY A 17 -27.80 13.11 14.80
N GLN A 18 -27.44 13.77 13.70
CA GLN A 18 -28.41 14.47 12.84
C GLN A 18 -29.13 13.51 11.89
N TYR A 19 -30.25 13.98 11.34
CA TYR A 19 -31.13 13.23 10.46
C TYR A 19 -31.19 13.88 9.09
N LEU A 20 -31.20 13.06 8.04
CA LEU A 20 -31.46 13.46 6.67
C LEU A 20 -32.74 12.80 6.20
N LYS A 21 -33.75 13.60 5.85
CA LYS A 21 -34.97 13.13 5.18
C LYS A 21 -34.88 13.44 3.70
N LEU A 22 -35.12 12.44 2.85
CA LEU A 22 -35.20 12.58 1.40
C LEU A 22 -36.60 12.15 0.93
N VAL A 23 -37.30 13.07 0.28
CA VAL A 23 -38.68 12.95 -0.19
C VAL A 23 -38.70 12.83 -1.71
N ASN A 24 -39.37 11.80 -2.20
CA ASN A 24 -39.68 11.61 -3.60
C ASN A 24 -40.92 12.46 -3.96
N THR A 25 -40.71 13.76 -4.18
CA THR A 25 -41.76 14.79 -4.24
C THR A 25 -42.84 14.46 -5.25
N TYR A 26 -42.48 13.98 -6.44
CA TYR A 26 -43.41 13.63 -7.52
C TYR A 26 -43.62 12.11 -7.67
N GLY A 27 -42.83 11.29 -6.96
CA GLY A 27 -42.79 9.85 -7.13
C GLY A 27 -41.90 9.45 -8.31
N LYS A 28 -41.45 8.20 -8.31
CA LYS A 28 -40.65 7.58 -9.39
C LYS A 28 -39.25 8.15 -9.63
N GLN A 29 -38.83 9.23 -9.00
CA GLN A 29 -37.45 9.71 -9.13
C GLN A 29 -36.49 8.78 -8.39
N VAL A 30 -35.43 8.33 -9.06
CA VAL A 30 -34.30 7.61 -8.44
C VAL A 30 -33.26 8.61 -7.96
N VAL A 31 -32.69 8.36 -6.78
CA VAL A 31 -31.62 9.19 -6.24
C VAL A 31 -30.41 8.31 -5.92
N ASP A 32 -29.32 8.52 -6.65
CA ASP A 32 -28.03 7.91 -6.33
C ASP A 32 -27.47 8.63 -5.10
N PHE A 33 -27.17 7.87 -4.05
CA PHE A 33 -26.83 8.38 -2.73
C PHE A 33 -25.47 7.88 -2.28
N TRP A 34 -24.62 8.80 -1.82
CA TRP A 34 -23.30 8.52 -1.26
C TRP A 34 -23.10 9.22 0.08
N ALA A 35 -22.20 8.68 0.90
CA ALA A 35 -21.73 9.33 2.12
C ALA A 35 -20.22 9.15 2.26
N PHE A 36 -19.50 10.23 2.53
CA PHE A 36 -18.05 10.24 2.72
C PHE A 36 -17.70 10.72 4.12
N ASN A 37 -16.66 10.15 4.71
CA ASN A 37 -16.03 10.73 5.89
C ASN A 37 -15.28 12.02 5.45
N PRO A 38 -15.60 13.20 6.01
CA PRO A 38 -14.98 14.46 5.62
C PRO A 38 -13.47 14.52 5.90
N LYS A 39 -12.95 13.62 6.75
CA LYS A 39 -11.54 13.57 7.14
C LYS A 39 -10.74 12.49 6.40
N ASP A 40 -11.41 11.62 5.65
CA ASP A 40 -10.79 10.52 4.93
C ASP A 40 -11.67 10.11 3.74
N SER A 41 -11.31 10.57 2.53
CA SER A 41 -12.07 10.26 1.31
C SER A 41 -12.04 8.78 0.91
N HIS A 42 -11.20 7.95 1.53
CA HIS A 42 -11.18 6.50 1.34
C HIS A 42 -12.12 5.76 2.31
N ASP A 43 -12.67 6.45 3.32
CA ASP A 43 -13.68 5.95 4.26
C ASP A 43 -15.08 6.46 3.88
N PHE A 44 -15.81 5.68 3.09
CA PHE A 44 -17.10 6.08 2.53
C PHE A 44 -18.11 4.94 2.56
N LEU A 45 -19.38 5.27 2.37
CA LEU A 45 -20.50 4.33 2.30
C LEU A 45 -20.26 3.24 1.27
N SER A 46 -20.25 1.98 1.72
CA SER A 46 -19.89 0.85 0.88
C SER A 46 -21.02 -0.15 0.78
N MET A 47 -21.58 -0.29 -0.42
CA MET A 47 -22.64 -1.26 -0.69
C MET A 47 -22.15 -2.70 -0.54
N VAL A 48 -20.93 -3.02 -0.98
CA VAL A 48 -20.36 -4.37 -0.81
C VAL A 48 -20.26 -4.77 0.67
N HIS A 49 -19.75 -3.88 1.52
CA HIS A 49 -19.65 -4.15 2.96
C HIS A 49 -21.03 -4.22 3.62
N SER A 50 -21.95 -3.32 3.24
CA SER A 50 -23.31 -3.30 3.77
C SER A 50 -24.07 -4.59 3.45
N ARG A 51 -24.03 -5.05 2.19
CA ARG A 51 -24.65 -6.33 1.77
C ARG A 51 -24.02 -7.53 2.47
N THR A 52 -22.69 -7.55 2.64
CA THR A 52 -22.00 -8.63 3.36
C THR A 52 -22.40 -8.69 4.84
N ILE A 53 -22.56 -7.56 5.51
CA ILE A 53 -22.88 -7.52 6.94
C ILE A 53 -24.37 -7.78 7.19
N LEU A 54 -25.25 -7.17 6.38
CA LEU A 54 -26.69 -7.35 6.50
C LEU A 54 -27.17 -8.69 5.95
N LEU A 55 -26.32 -9.39 5.17
CA LEU A 55 -26.65 -10.63 4.47
C LEU A 55 -27.92 -10.52 3.60
N THR A 56 -28.14 -9.33 3.04
CA THR A 56 -29.27 -9.04 2.18
C THR A 56 -28.92 -7.94 1.18
N ILE A 57 -29.62 -7.93 0.05
CA ILE A 57 -29.54 -6.90 -0.98
C ILE A 57 -30.71 -5.92 -0.90
N SER A 58 -31.58 -6.04 0.11
CA SER A 58 -32.75 -5.17 0.29
C SER A 58 -32.70 -4.51 1.66
N LEU A 59 -32.70 -3.19 1.69
CA LEU A 59 -32.70 -2.42 2.94
C LEU A 59 -34.07 -2.48 3.63
N ARG A 60 -34.02 -2.45 4.96
CA ARG A 60 -35.16 -2.40 5.85
C ARG A 60 -34.99 -1.28 6.85
N LYS A 61 -36.12 -0.74 7.31
CA LYS A 61 -36.13 0.15 8.47
C LYS A 61 -35.42 -0.52 9.65
N GLY A 62 -34.47 0.20 10.24
CA GLY A 62 -33.60 -0.26 11.31
C GLY A 62 -32.22 -0.73 10.85
N ASP A 63 -32.00 -0.95 9.56
CA ASP A 63 -30.70 -1.41 9.06
C ASP A 63 -29.62 -0.32 9.21
N HIS A 64 -28.45 -0.77 9.64
CA HIS A 64 -27.23 0.03 9.63
C HIS A 64 -26.50 -0.14 8.30
N LEU A 65 -25.99 0.96 7.77
CA LEU A 65 -25.15 1.03 6.59
C LEU A 65 -23.70 1.24 7.00
N TYR A 66 -22.81 0.61 6.25
CA TYR A 66 -21.41 0.46 6.63
C TYR A 66 -20.46 1.12 5.63
N SER A 67 -19.36 1.64 6.15
CA SER A 67 -18.26 2.18 5.35
C SER A 67 -17.32 1.10 4.80
N THR A 68 -16.37 1.49 3.94
CA THR A 68 -15.22 0.67 3.51
C THR A 68 -14.38 0.15 4.68
N ARG A 69 -14.40 0.82 5.83
CA ARG A 69 -13.74 0.39 7.08
C ARG A 69 -14.65 -0.41 8.01
N ARG A 70 -15.82 -0.85 7.53
CA ARG A 70 -16.84 -1.61 8.31
C ARG A 70 -17.38 -0.88 9.54
N LYS A 71 -17.28 0.45 9.59
CA LYS A 71 -17.91 1.26 10.64
C LYS A 71 -19.37 1.54 10.25
N GLN A 72 -20.27 1.51 11.23
CA GLN A 72 -21.63 2.02 11.04
C GLN A 72 -21.56 3.53 10.83
N ILE A 73 -22.12 4.02 9.73
CA ILE A 73 -22.08 5.44 9.39
C ILE A 73 -23.47 6.05 9.19
N LEU A 74 -24.46 5.23 8.78
CA LEU A 74 -25.86 5.66 8.62
C LEU A 74 -26.79 4.57 9.13
N THR A 75 -27.96 4.97 9.61
CA THR A 75 -29.04 4.05 9.98
C THR A 75 -30.32 4.48 9.27
N LEU A 76 -31.00 3.57 8.56
CA LEU A 76 -32.29 3.84 7.94
C LEU A 76 -33.38 3.82 9.01
N VAL A 77 -33.73 4.98 9.57
CA VAL A 77 -34.66 5.08 10.71
C VAL A 77 -36.12 5.15 10.30
N ASP A 78 -36.42 5.56 9.08
CA ASP A 78 -37.77 5.52 8.53
C ASP A 78 -37.77 5.33 7.01
N ASP A 79 -38.74 4.58 6.51
CA ASP A 79 -38.98 4.38 5.09
C ASP A 79 -40.48 4.18 4.89
N THR A 80 -41.10 5.11 4.17
CA THR A 80 -42.54 5.06 3.87
C THR A 80 -42.86 4.36 2.56
N THR A 81 -41.83 3.88 1.85
CA THR A 81 -41.96 3.10 0.63
C THR A 81 -42.20 1.63 0.95
N ARG A 82 -42.08 0.76 -0.07
CA ARG A 82 -42.14 -0.70 0.10
C ARG A 82 -40.76 -1.33 0.40
N GLY A 83 -39.74 -0.54 0.70
CA GLY A 83 -38.36 -1.02 0.87
C GLY A 83 -37.66 -1.38 -0.44
N VAL A 84 -38.09 -0.79 -1.55
CA VAL A 84 -37.50 -1.06 -2.88
C VAL A 84 -36.45 0.00 -3.17
N HIS A 85 -35.22 -0.32 -2.77
CA HIS A 85 -34.00 0.44 -3.01
C HIS A 85 -32.96 -0.52 -3.55
N ASP A 86 -32.17 -0.09 -4.53
CA ASP A 86 -31.14 -0.93 -5.11
C ASP A 86 -29.77 -0.65 -4.48
N MET A 87 -29.01 -1.71 -4.27
CA MET A 87 -27.64 -1.67 -3.76
C MET A 87 -26.64 -2.32 -4.71
N ILE A 88 -27.02 -2.69 -5.94
CA ILE A 88 -26.20 -3.51 -6.85
C ILE A 88 -25.83 -2.76 -8.12
N TRP A 89 -26.71 -1.92 -8.62
CA TRP A 89 -26.54 -1.25 -9.90
C TRP A 89 -25.55 -0.09 -9.80
N SER A 90 -24.68 0.05 -10.80
CA SER A 90 -23.72 1.15 -10.86
C SER A 90 -24.41 2.48 -11.16
N ALA A 91 -23.77 3.58 -10.76
CA ALA A 91 -24.18 4.91 -11.18
C ALA A 91 -24.18 5.02 -12.72
N CYS A 92 -25.03 5.90 -13.27
CA CYS A 92 -24.98 6.18 -14.71
C CYS A 92 -23.79 7.09 -15.06
N ASP A 93 -23.16 6.81 -16.20
CA ASP A 93 -22.02 7.54 -16.75
C ASP A 93 -22.17 7.75 -18.27
N THR A 94 -21.23 8.50 -18.85
CA THR A 94 -21.24 8.82 -20.29
C THR A 94 -21.19 7.57 -21.18
N GLU A 95 -20.40 6.55 -20.84
CA GLU A 95 -20.28 5.33 -21.66
C GLU A 95 -21.56 4.50 -21.59
N ARG A 96 -22.21 4.44 -20.42
CA ARG A 96 -23.50 3.77 -20.25
C ARG A 96 -24.57 4.39 -21.15
N TYR A 97 -24.64 5.71 -21.25
CA TYR A 97 -25.59 6.38 -22.15
C TYR A 97 -25.25 6.12 -23.63
N ARG A 98 -23.97 6.06 -24.00
CA ARG A 98 -23.56 5.68 -25.36
C ARG A 98 -23.97 4.25 -25.71
N MET A 99 -23.82 3.31 -24.79
CA MET A 99 -24.32 1.94 -24.96
C MET A 99 -25.84 1.88 -25.18
N GLN A 100 -26.58 2.85 -24.64
CA GLN A 100 -28.04 2.99 -24.81
C GLN A 100 -28.42 3.79 -26.08
N GLY A 101 -27.44 4.26 -26.85
CA GLY A 101 -27.65 4.96 -28.12
C GLY A 101 -27.67 6.48 -28.03
N ALA A 102 -27.28 7.08 -26.90
CA ALA A 102 -27.15 8.54 -26.81
C ALA A 102 -26.07 9.06 -27.77
N THR A 103 -26.37 10.16 -28.45
CA THR A 103 -25.40 10.86 -29.30
C THR A 103 -25.01 12.19 -28.64
N GLY A 104 -23.72 12.38 -28.35
CA GLY A 104 -23.22 13.55 -27.63
C GLY A 104 -23.26 13.38 -26.10
N TYR A 105 -23.25 14.52 -25.39
CA TYR A 105 -23.25 14.56 -23.94
C TYR A 105 -24.65 14.34 -23.38
N HIS A 106 -24.73 13.57 -22.29
CA HIS A 106 -25.93 13.39 -21.49
C HIS A 106 -25.58 13.60 -20.01
N ASP A 107 -26.39 14.38 -19.28
CA ASP A 107 -26.22 14.52 -17.82
C ASP A 107 -26.16 13.12 -17.20
N ASN A 108 -25.26 12.91 -16.23
CA ASN A 108 -25.06 11.60 -15.61
C ASN A 108 -24.64 11.74 -14.14
N CYS A 109 -24.86 10.68 -13.36
CA CYS A 109 -24.65 10.68 -11.92
C CYS A 109 -23.16 10.74 -11.55
N THR A 110 -22.29 10.13 -12.35
CA THR A 110 -20.84 10.21 -12.21
C THR A 110 -20.35 11.66 -12.25
N ASP A 111 -20.69 12.40 -13.31
CA ASP A 111 -20.33 13.82 -13.43
C ASP A 111 -20.96 14.66 -12.32
N ASN A 112 -22.21 14.39 -11.98
CA ASN A 112 -22.92 15.09 -10.91
C ASN A 112 -22.19 14.96 -9.56
N LEU A 113 -21.71 13.77 -9.21
CA LEU A 113 -20.92 13.51 -8.00
C LEU A 113 -19.60 14.32 -8.00
N HIS A 114 -18.81 14.20 -9.06
CA HIS A 114 -17.53 14.91 -9.15
C HIS A 114 -17.72 16.43 -9.12
N ASN A 115 -18.67 16.95 -9.88
CA ASN A 115 -18.92 18.39 -9.97
C ASN A 115 -19.36 18.97 -8.62
N ILE A 116 -20.26 18.30 -7.89
CA ILE A 116 -20.76 18.84 -6.62
C ILE A 116 -19.73 18.73 -5.49
N LEU A 117 -18.95 17.65 -5.42
CA LEU A 117 -17.85 17.53 -4.46
C LEU A 117 -16.81 18.61 -4.72
N LYS A 118 -16.35 18.78 -5.96
CA LYS A 118 -15.42 19.84 -6.33
C LYS A 118 -15.93 21.24 -6.00
N ALA A 119 -17.24 21.47 -6.14
CA ALA A 119 -17.85 22.77 -5.89
C ALA A 119 -18.05 23.08 -4.40
N LYS A 120 -18.42 22.10 -3.56
CA LYS A 120 -18.83 22.33 -2.17
C LYS A 120 -17.92 21.73 -1.11
N PHE A 121 -17.22 20.65 -1.42
CA PHE A 121 -16.39 19.87 -0.50
C PHE A 121 -15.08 19.42 -1.18
N PRO A 122 -14.24 20.36 -1.67
CA PRO A 122 -13.00 20.02 -2.39
C PRO A 122 -12.01 19.20 -1.55
N GLU A 123 -12.16 19.19 -0.22
CA GLU A 123 -11.41 18.34 0.70
C GLU A 123 -11.76 16.85 0.57
N VAL A 124 -12.94 16.51 0.06
CA VAL A 124 -13.35 15.13 -0.24
C VAL A 124 -12.89 14.81 -1.67
N ALA A 125 -11.59 14.56 -1.82
CA ALA A 125 -10.97 14.24 -3.10
C ALA A 125 -11.10 12.74 -3.42
N ILE A 126 -11.81 12.42 -4.50
CA ILE A 126 -11.87 11.09 -5.12
C ILE A 126 -11.17 11.14 -6.49
N ALA A 127 -10.73 9.99 -7.00
CA ALA A 127 -10.06 9.92 -8.31
C ALA A 127 -10.99 10.36 -9.45
N ASP A 128 -10.48 11.15 -10.40
CA ASP A 128 -11.28 11.82 -11.44
C ASP A 128 -12.04 10.87 -12.39
N ASP A 129 -11.61 9.61 -12.48
CA ASP A 129 -12.16 8.57 -13.36
C ASP A 129 -12.93 7.48 -12.60
N TRP A 130 -13.26 7.72 -11.33
CA TRP A 130 -13.86 6.70 -10.47
C TRP A 130 -14.91 7.27 -9.51
N VAL A 131 -15.98 6.50 -9.33
CA VAL A 131 -17.03 6.76 -8.34
C VAL A 131 -17.33 5.50 -7.52
N PRO A 132 -17.66 5.63 -6.22
CA PRO A 132 -18.16 4.50 -5.44
C PRO A 132 -19.51 3.99 -5.96
N ASP A 133 -19.80 2.71 -5.71
CA ASP A 133 -21.15 2.17 -5.93
C ASP A 133 -22.17 2.95 -5.09
N PRO A 134 -23.19 3.58 -5.72
CA PRO A 134 -24.22 4.32 -4.98
C PRO A 134 -25.15 3.39 -4.20
N LEU A 135 -25.78 3.96 -3.17
CA LEU A 135 -27.08 3.47 -2.72
C LEU A 135 -28.15 4.09 -3.63
N ASN A 136 -28.80 3.30 -4.47
CA ASN A 136 -29.81 3.79 -5.42
C ASN A 136 -31.19 3.83 -4.76
N LEU A 137 -31.52 4.96 -4.14
CA LEU A 137 -32.78 5.14 -3.45
C LEU A 137 -33.94 5.17 -4.45
N PHE A 138 -35.01 4.43 -4.12
CA PHE A 138 -36.25 4.28 -4.90
C PHE A 138 -36.10 3.48 -6.21
N MET A 139 -34.89 3.05 -6.56
CA MET A 139 -34.64 2.26 -7.75
C MET A 139 -35.13 0.82 -7.59
N ASN A 140 -35.72 0.29 -8.66
CA ASN A 140 -36.32 -1.04 -8.69
C ASN A 140 -35.53 -1.95 -9.64
N VAL A 141 -34.53 -2.63 -9.10
CA VAL A 141 -33.81 -3.70 -9.78
C VAL A 141 -34.27 -5.03 -9.20
N ALA A 142 -34.95 -5.82 -10.01
CA ALA A 142 -35.35 -7.16 -9.61
C ALA A 142 -34.20 -8.15 -9.89
N VAL A 143 -33.94 -9.02 -8.91
CA VAL A 143 -33.10 -10.21 -9.09
C VAL A 143 -34.02 -11.42 -9.15
N ASP A 144 -33.93 -12.19 -10.23
CA ASP A 144 -34.74 -13.40 -10.35
C ASP A 144 -34.06 -14.62 -9.70
N HIS A 145 -34.75 -15.76 -9.74
CA HIS A 145 -34.27 -17.01 -9.14
C HIS A 145 -33.05 -17.65 -9.85
N HIS A 146 -32.68 -17.16 -11.03
CA HIS A 146 -31.45 -17.52 -11.73
C HIS A 146 -30.30 -16.55 -11.44
N GLY A 147 -30.59 -15.41 -10.81
CA GLY A 147 -29.64 -14.34 -10.56
C GLY A 147 -29.60 -13.30 -11.67
N ASP A 148 -30.54 -13.34 -12.63
CA ASP A 148 -30.64 -12.33 -13.67
C ASP A 148 -31.17 -11.02 -13.08
N LEU A 149 -30.68 -9.90 -13.61
CA LEU A 149 -31.05 -8.56 -13.16
C LEU A 149 -31.98 -7.87 -14.17
N ASP A 150 -33.06 -7.28 -13.67
CA ASP A 150 -34.11 -6.64 -14.47
C ASP A 150 -34.46 -5.25 -13.90
N ILE A 151 -34.17 -4.19 -14.67
CA ILE A 151 -34.53 -2.82 -14.31
C ILE A 151 -36.01 -2.59 -14.59
N ARG A 152 -36.77 -2.33 -13.54
CA ARG A 152 -38.21 -2.06 -13.60
C ARG A 152 -38.51 -0.61 -13.23
N PRO A 153 -39.69 -0.09 -13.62
CA PRO A 153 -40.16 1.19 -13.10
C PRO A 153 -40.15 1.22 -11.56
N PRO A 154 -39.67 2.31 -10.95
CA PRO A 154 -39.72 2.50 -9.50
C PRO A 154 -41.10 2.26 -8.91
N THR A 155 -41.14 1.75 -7.69
CA THR A 155 -42.41 1.52 -6.98
C THR A 155 -42.83 2.70 -6.12
N SER A 156 -41.92 3.66 -5.86
CA SER A 156 -42.19 4.85 -5.06
C SER A 156 -43.36 5.67 -5.63
N GLN A 157 -44.11 6.28 -4.73
CA GLN A 157 -45.24 7.15 -5.00
C GLN A 157 -44.93 8.57 -4.52
N LYS A 158 -45.75 9.52 -4.97
CA LYS A 158 -45.68 10.92 -4.59
C LYS A 158 -45.57 11.09 -3.07
N ALA A 159 -44.62 11.93 -2.65
CA ALA A 159 -44.37 12.31 -1.26
C ALA A 159 -43.92 11.17 -0.32
N GLN A 160 -43.66 9.97 -0.83
CA GLN A 160 -42.95 8.95 -0.04
C GLN A 160 -41.49 9.36 0.17
N TYR A 161 -40.92 8.92 1.28
CA TYR A 161 -39.63 9.37 1.76
C TYR A 161 -38.89 8.29 2.53
N VAL A 162 -37.58 8.51 2.67
CA VAL A 162 -36.69 7.80 3.61
C VAL A 162 -36.07 8.80 4.58
N VAL A 163 -35.71 8.33 5.78
CA VAL A 163 -34.97 9.10 6.79
C VAL A 163 -33.77 8.30 7.24
N PHE A 164 -32.59 8.92 7.15
CA PHE A 164 -31.36 8.37 7.70
C PHE A 164 -30.94 9.15 8.93
N LYS A 165 -30.46 8.44 9.95
CA LYS A 165 -29.68 9.02 11.05
C LYS A 165 -28.19 8.85 10.74
N ALA A 166 -27.42 9.92 10.87
CA ALA A 166 -25.97 9.88 10.77
C ALA A 166 -25.37 9.32 12.06
N GLU A 167 -24.57 8.26 11.97
CA GLU A 167 -23.84 7.67 13.11
C GLU A 167 -22.41 8.25 13.24
N ALA A 168 -21.97 9.02 12.24
CA ALA A 168 -20.72 9.74 12.19
C ALA A 168 -20.90 11.09 11.50
N ASP A 169 -19.90 11.97 11.57
CA ASP A 169 -19.84 13.16 10.72
C ASP A 169 -19.60 12.75 9.27
N LEU A 170 -20.43 13.22 8.34
CA LEU A 170 -20.42 12.79 6.94
C LEU A 170 -20.66 13.95 5.97
N VAL A 171 -20.10 13.83 4.78
CA VAL A 171 -20.54 14.57 3.59
C VAL A 171 -21.45 13.64 2.79
N ILE A 172 -22.74 13.98 2.72
CA ILE A 172 -23.73 13.26 1.92
C ILE A 172 -23.81 13.89 0.55
N VAL A 173 -23.80 13.06 -0.50
CA VAL A 173 -24.09 13.48 -1.87
C VAL A 173 -25.33 12.75 -2.37
N MET A 174 -26.23 13.50 -2.99
CA MET A 174 -27.48 13.01 -3.58
C MET A 174 -27.56 13.50 -5.02
N SER A 175 -27.65 12.59 -5.98
CA SER A 175 -27.86 12.92 -7.40
C SER A 175 -29.27 12.50 -7.83
N ALA A 176 -30.12 13.44 -8.24
CA ALA A 176 -31.38 13.10 -8.89
C ALA A 176 -31.06 12.52 -10.28
N CYS A 177 -31.13 11.19 -10.38
CA CYS A 177 -30.67 10.44 -11.54
C CYS A 177 -31.28 10.99 -12.84
N PRO A 178 -30.46 11.37 -13.84
CA PRO A 178 -30.94 11.96 -15.09
C PRO A 178 -31.48 10.94 -16.11
N GLN A 179 -31.46 9.64 -15.81
CA GLN A 179 -31.77 8.56 -16.75
C GLN A 179 -33.22 8.63 -17.29
N ASP A 180 -33.35 8.89 -18.58
CA ASP A 180 -34.61 9.00 -19.31
C ASP A 180 -34.71 8.04 -20.52
N MET A 181 -33.66 7.25 -20.77
CA MET A 181 -33.59 6.25 -21.85
C MET A 181 -33.91 4.83 -21.37
N ALA A 182 -34.14 4.64 -20.08
CA ALA A 182 -34.49 3.37 -19.45
C ALA A 182 -35.59 3.57 -18.40
N PRO A 183 -36.27 2.49 -17.95
CA PRO A 183 -37.37 2.59 -16.97
C PRO A 183 -37.01 3.17 -15.58
N VAL A 184 -35.74 3.53 -15.34
CA VAL A 184 -35.16 3.92 -14.04
C VAL A 184 -35.94 5.03 -13.34
N ASN A 185 -36.36 6.10 -14.03
CA ASN A 185 -37.11 7.21 -13.42
C ASN A 185 -38.62 7.20 -13.76
N GLY A 186 -39.15 6.09 -14.26
CA GLY A 186 -40.51 6.07 -14.84
C GLY A 186 -40.64 6.91 -16.12
N GLY A 187 -39.52 7.22 -16.79
CA GLY A 187 -39.45 7.88 -18.09
C GLY A 187 -39.22 9.39 -18.09
N MET A 188 -39.32 10.06 -16.93
CA MET A 188 -39.05 11.51 -16.84
C MET A 188 -38.41 11.86 -15.49
N PRO A 189 -37.16 12.35 -15.47
CA PRO A 189 -36.55 12.87 -14.25
C PRO A 189 -37.34 14.05 -13.67
N THR A 190 -37.54 14.07 -12.37
CA THR A 190 -38.29 15.08 -11.61
C THR A 190 -37.53 15.48 -10.35
N ASP A 191 -37.93 16.59 -9.74
CA ASP A 191 -37.29 17.09 -8.53
C ASP A 191 -37.60 16.19 -7.31
N CYS A 192 -36.67 16.18 -6.36
CA CYS A 192 -36.85 15.66 -5.02
C CYS A 192 -36.73 16.79 -4.00
N GLU A 193 -37.12 16.53 -2.76
CA GLU A 193 -36.90 17.45 -1.65
C GLU A 193 -36.11 16.75 -0.56
N TYR A 194 -35.26 17.48 0.16
CA TYR A 194 -34.55 16.95 1.31
C TYR A 194 -34.52 17.94 2.48
N ASP A 195 -34.32 17.41 3.68
CA ASP A 195 -34.15 18.23 4.88
C ASP A 195 -33.12 17.60 5.81
N VAL A 196 -32.33 18.45 6.47
CA VAL A 196 -31.40 18.04 7.53
C VAL A 196 -31.87 18.65 8.83
N PHE A 197 -32.11 17.81 9.84
CA PHE A 197 -32.68 18.25 11.10
C PHE A 197 -32.09 17.49 12.29
N GLU A 198 -32.33 18.03 13.46
CA GLU A 198 -32.04 17.40 14.76
C GLU A 198 -33.37 16.93 15.36
N ASP A 199 -33.38 15.84 16.12
CA ASP A 199 -34.59 15.35 16.79
C ASP A 199 -35.16 16.44 17.74
N GLU A 200 -36.48 16.70 17.70
CA GLU A 200 -37.14 17.68 18.57
C GLU A 200 -36.96 17.34 20.06
N ALA A 201 -36.71 16.07 20.41
CA ALA A 201 -36.36 15.65 21.77
C ALA A 201 -35.00 16.18 22.25
N CYS A 202 -34.06 16.49 21.35
CA CYS A 202 -32.74 17.05 21.68
C CYS A 202 -32.78 18.56 22.00
N GLN A 203 -33.80 19.31 21.56
CA GLN A 203 -33.90 20.75 21.87
C GLN A 203 -34.16 21.02 23.37
N VAL A 204 -34.72 20.05 24.11
CA VAL A 204 -35.00 20.18 25.55
C VAL A 204 -33.73 20.03 26.39
N LEU A 205 -32.71 19.32 25.90
CA LEU A 205 -31.43 19.16 26.60
C LEU A 205 -30.46 20.34 26.37
N ALA A 206 -30.59 21.06 25.25
CA ALA A 206 -29.73 22.19 24.92
C ALA A 206 -30.18 23.55 25.51
N SER A 207 -31.41 23.66 26.04
CA SER A 207 -31.99 24.94 26.50
C SER A 207 -32.01 25.14 28.03
N SER A 208 -31.48 24.21 28.82
CA SER A 208 -31.46 24.31 30.29
C SER A 208 -30.05 24.38 30.89
N THR A 209 -29.31 25.45 30.59
CA THR A 209 -28.23 25.90 31.49
C THR A 209 -28.15 27.44 31.51
N LYS A 210 -28.82 28.05 32.49
CA LYS A 210 -28.51 29.43 32.91
C LYS A 210 -27.40 29.41 33.96
N SER A 211 -26.36 30.19 33.64
CA SER A 211 -25.34 30.83 34.49
C SER A 211 -25.00 30.19 35.84
N VAL A 212 -23.76 29.70 35.94
CA VAL A 212 -23.02 29.66 37.21
C VAL A 212 -21.72 30.46 37.04
N ALA A 213 -21.43 31.22 38.09
CA ALA A 213 -20.45 32.28 38.18
C ALA A 213 -19.01 31.90 37.80
N ALA A 214 -18.28 32.91 37.34
CA ALA A 214 -16.85 32.86 37.13
C ALA A 214 -16.12 32.50 38.43
N GLN A 215 -15.44 31.35 38.46
CA GLN A 215 -14.26 31.18 39.29
C GLN A 215 -13.33 30.08 38.76
N LYS A 216 -12.07 30.51 38.61
CA LYS A 216 -10.85 29.80 38.20
C LYS A 216 -10.98 29.03 36.90
N THR A 217 -10.61 29.73 35.83
CA THR A 217 -9.91 29.13 34.69
C THR A 217 -8.81 28.23 35.24
N ILE A 218 -9.09 26.93 35.31
CA ILE A 218 -8.05 25.95 35.08
C ILE A 218 -7.67 26.23 33.64
N GLU A 219 -6.53 26.87 33.43
CA GLU A 219 -5.83 26.66 32.16
C GLU A 219 -5.64 25.16 32.08
N ILE A 220 -6.58 24.49 31.42
CA ILE A 220 -6.26 23.27 30.72
C ILE A 220 -5.31 23.79 29.66
N SER A 221 -4.03 23.81 30.01
CA SER A 221 -2.99 23.47 29.09
C SER A 221 -3.48 22.19 28.44
N VAL A 222 -4.23 22.33 27.33
CA VAL A 222 -4.14 21.41 26.22
C VAL A 222 -2.63 21.21 26.15
N PRO A 223 -2.11 20.00 26.39
CA PRO A 223 -0.69 19.80 26.19
C PRO A 223 -0.46 20.40 24.83
N ARG A 224 0.32 21.49 24.74
CA ARG A 224 0.91 21.86 23.46
C ARG A 224 1.36 20.52 22.91
N PRO A 225 0.99 20.11 21.68
CA PRO A 225 1.54 18.90 21.13
C PRO A 225 3.01 18.99 21.46
N ILE A 226 3.51 18.10 22.34
CA ILE A 226 4.95 18.02 22.60
C ILE A 226 5.46 17.94 21.19
N ALA A 227 6.13 18.97 20.69
CA ALA A 227 6.39 19.11 19.27
C ALA A 227 6.99 17.77 18.86
N THR A 228 6.18 16.92 18.23
CA THR A 228 6.55 15.52 18.08
C THR A 228 7.61 15.65 17.03
N LYS A 229 8.86 15.42 17.44
CA LYS A 229 10.01 15.54 16.56
C LYS A 229 9.60 14.91 15.22
N PRO A 230 9.79 15.59 14.08
CA PRO A 230 9.41 15.02 12.79
C PRO A 230 10.00 13.61 12.68
N MET A 231 9.22 12.68 12.15
CA MET A 231 9.66 11.33 11.87
C MET A 231 10.87 11.36 10.94
N ARG A 232 11.80 10.44 11.17
CA ARG A 232 13.02 10.28 10.39
C ARG A 232 12.98 8.90 9.76
N VAL A 233 12.32 8.81 8.62
CA VAL A 233 12.16 7.55 7.89
C VAL A 233 13.17 7.50 6.76
N LYS A 234 13.91 6.40 6.67
CA LYS A 234 14.83 6.16 5.56
C LYS A 234 14.29 5.06 4.66
N VAL A 235 14.01 5.37 3.40
CA VAL A 235 13.59 4.38 2.41
C VAL A 235 14.83 3.77 1.77
N ALA A 236 15.00 2.47 1.96
CA ALA A 236 16.04 1.66 1.34
C ALA A 236 15.47 1.00 0.08
N LEU A 237 15.20 1.81 -0.96
CA LEU A 237 14.73 1.30 -2.25
C LEU A 237 15.91 0.70 -3.02
N SER A 238 15.82 -0.59 -3.31
CA SER A 238 16.86 -1.32 -4.06
C SER A 238 16.31 -2.12 -5.23
N PHE A 239 17.23 -2.44 -6.14
CA PHE A 239 16.96 -3.23 -7.32
C PHE A 239 17.95 -4.38 -7.46
N ASP A 240 17.44 -5.61 -7.46
CA ASP A 240 18.25 -6.79 -7.76
C ASP A 240 18.15 -7.03 -9.26
N PHE A 241 19.26 -6.79 -9.97
CA PHE A 241 19.30 -6.80 -11.43
C PHE A 241 19.67 -8.19 -11.96
N ASP A 242 18.81 -9.16 -11.71
CA ASP A 242 19.15 -10.56 -11.93
C ASP A 242 19.29 -10.91 -13.41
N ALA A 243 18.30 -10.56 -14.23
CA ALA A 243 18.31 -10.84 -15.66
C ALA A 243 18.62 -12.32 -15.97
N VAL A 244 19.52 -12.58 -16.92
CA VAL A 244 19.87 -13.95 -17.34
C VAL A 244 20.52 -14.74 -16.21
N SER A 245 21.19 -14.07 -15.26
CA SER A 245 21.93 -14.76 -14.19
C SER A 245 21.00 -15.58 -13.29
N HIS A 246 19.77 -15.12 -13.03
CA HIS A 246 18.75 -15.89 -12.28
C HIS A 246 18.59 -17.30 -12.84
N TRP A 247 18.41 -17.41 -14.16
CA TRP A 247 18.16 -18.67 -14.86
C TRP A 247 19.39 -19.59 -14.92
N LEU A 248 20.58 -19.07 -14.63
CA LEU A 248 21.83 -19.83 -14.56
C LEU A 248 22.13 -20.34 -13.15
N GLY A 249 21.72 -19.59 -12.13
CA GLY A 249 21.95 -19.92 -10.73
C GLY A 249 20.73 -20.51 -10.04
N THR A 250 20.06 -19.72 -9.19
CA THR A 250 18.93 -20.19 -8.36
C THR A 250 17.71 -20.64 -9.15
N GLY A 251 17.48 -20.09 -10.34
CA GLY A 251 16.40 -20.46 -11.27
C GLY A 251 16.82 -21.52 -12.29
N CYS A 252 17.99 -22.14 -12.14
CA CYS A 252 18.47 -23.16 -13.06
C CYS A 252 17.62 -24.44 -12.98
N HIS A 253 17.14 -24.89 -14.12
CA HIS A 253 16.39 -26.13 -14.27
C HIS A 253 16.74 -26.82 -15.60
N PRO A 254 16.79 -28.16 -15.67
CA PRO A 254 17.10 -28.89 -16.92
C PRO A 254 16.16 -28.57 -18.08
N ASP A 255 14.92 -28.20 -17.78
CA ASP A 255 13.88 -27.88 -18.78
C ASP A 255 13.80 -26.38 -19.12
N ASN A 256 14.68 -25.54 -18.56
CA ASN A 256 14.77 -24.14 -18.95
C ASN A 256 15.00 -24.02 -20.47
N ASN A 257 14.20 -23.19 -21.11
CA ASN A 257 14.17 -23.05 -22.56
C ASN A 257 14.38 -21.59 -22.99
N MET A 258 14.34 -21.36 -24.30
CA MET A 258 14.59 -20.04 -24.89
C MET A 258 13.66 -18.95 -24.33
N ALA A 259 12.40 -19.28 -24.00
CA ALA A 259 11.47 -18.30 -23.45
C ALA A 259 11.93 -17.82 -22.06
N ASP A 260 12.42 -18.72 -21.22
CA ASP A 260 12.91 -18.41 -19.87
C ASP A 260 14.10 -17.45 -19.95
N TYR A 261 15.13 -17.81 -20.73
CA TYR A 261 16.29 -16.93 -20.94
C TYR A 261 15.90 -15.59 -21.59
N SER A 262 14.89 -15.57 -22.47
CA SER A 262 14.42 -14.33 -23.10
C SER A 262 13.82 -13.35 -22.09
N SER A 263 13.23 -13.84 -20.99
CA SER A 263 12.74 -12.99 -19.91
C SER A 263 13.88 -12.27 -19.17
N GLY A 264 14.99 -12.97 -18.94
CA GLY A 264 16.22 -12.35 -18.41
C GLY A 264 16.83 -11.34 -19.38
N ILE A 265 16.77 -11.61 -20.69
CA ILE A 265 17.19 -10.63 -21.72
C ILE A 265 16.30 -9.40 -21.69
N PHE A 266 14.99 -9.55 -21.49
CA PHE A 266 14.06 -8.44 -21.32
C PHE A 266 14.45 -7.57 -20.12
N ALA A 267 14.76 -8.16 -18.97
CA ALA A 267 15.21 -7.42 -17.80
C ALA A 267 16.46 -6.58 -18.10
N GLY A 268 17.46 -7.22 -18.73
CA GLY A 268 18.75 -6.63 -19.12
C GLY A 268 18.64 -5.50 -20.13
N THR A 269 17.75 -5.61 -21.11
CA THR A 269 17.69 -4.70 -22.26
C THR A 269 16.55 -3.68 -22.22
N VAL A 270 15.49 -3.96 -21.44
CA VAL A 270 14.27 -3.16 -21.39
C VAL A 270 13.88 -2.81 -19.96
N GLY A 271 13.73 -3.80 -19.08
CA GLY A 271 13.20 -3.63 -17.73
C GLY A 271 13.99 -2.60 -16.91
N ALA A 272 15.32 -2.74 -16.90
CA ALA A 272 16.19 -1.84 -16.12
C ALA A 272 16.14 -0.40 -16.63
N LEU A 273 16.06 -0.21 -17.95
CA LEU A 273 15.99 1.13 -18.55
C LEU A 273 14.66 1.82 -18.25
N ARG A 274 13.56 1.06 -18.18
CA ARG A 274 12.25 1.59 -17.78
C ARG A 274 12.23 2.00 -16.32
N LEU A 275 12.75 1.17 -15.42
CA LEU A 275 12.87 1.53 -14.00
C LEU A 275 13.77 2.75 -13.81
N LEU A 276 14.90 2.81 -14.52
CA LEU A 276 15.77 3.99 -14.50
C LEU A 276 15.05 5.26 -14.96
N HIS A 277 14.17 5.16 -15.98
CA HIS A 277 13.34 6.27 -16.41
C HIS A 277 12.35 6.72 -15.32
N VAL A 278 11.68 5.79 -14.63
CA VAL A 278 10.79 6.10 -13.49
C VAL A 278 11.55 6.78 -12.35
N LEU A 279 12.72 6.26 -12.00
CA LEU A 279 13.57 6.83 -10.96
C LEU A 279 14.05 8.26 -11.29
N LYS A 280 14.47 8.49 -12.55
CA LYS A 280 14.87 9.83 -13.02
C LYS A 280 13.70 10.80 -13.03
N SER A 281 12.53 10.36 -13.49
CA SER A 281 11.30 11.16 -13.51
C SER A 281 10.85 11.54 -12.11
N ASN A 282 11.14 10.69 -11.12
CA ASN A 282 10.87 10.98 -9.71
C ASN A 282 12.03 11.69 -8.98
N GLY A 283 13.17 11.94 -9.64
CA GLY A 283 14.31 12.66 -9.04
C GLY A 283 15.01 11.90 -7.91
N ILE A 284 15.01 10.56 -7.96
CA ILE A 284 15.62 9.69 -6.93
C ILE A 284 16.61 8.67 -7.51
N ALA A 285 16.99 8.78 -8.78
CA ALA A 285 17.87 7.80 -9.45
C ALA A 285 19.25 7.68 -8.79
N ASP A 286 19.76 8.74 -8.19
CA ASP A 286 21.02 8.77 -7.45
C ASP A 286 20.87 8.40 -5.97
N LYS A 287 19.67 8.05 -5.51
CA LYS A 287 19.34 7.78 -4.09
C LYS A 287 18.91 6.33 -3.83
N VAL A 288 19.18 5.44 -4.77
CA VAL A 288 18.83 4.02 -4.68
C VAL A 288 20.06 3.14 -4.82
N THR A 289 19.90 1.86 -4.51
CA THR A 289 20.97 0.86 -4.62
C THR A 289 20.59 -0.23 -5.63
N TRP A 290 21.50 -0.58 -6.52
CA TRP A 290 21.34 -1.70 -7.44
C TRP A 290 22.30 -2.82 -7.03
N PHE A 291 21.78 -3.98 -6.66
CA PHE A 291 22.60 -5.18 -6.45
C PHE A 291 22.64 -5.94 -7.77
N ILE A 292 23.83 -6.04 -8.36
CA ILE A 292 23.98 -6.54 -9.73
C ILE A 292 24.88 -7.78 -9.70
N PRO A 293 24.44 -8.92 -10.25
CA PRO A 293 25.30 -10.08 -10.42
C PRO A 293 26.44 -9.78 -11.41
N GLY A 294 27.63 -10.33 -11.17
CA GLY A 294 28.80 -10.15 -12.04
C GLY A 294 28.53 -10.53 -13.50
N HIS A 295 27.78 -11.61 -13.73
CA HIS A 295 27.31 -12.03 -15.05
C HIS A 295 26.46 -10.94 -15.73
N THR A 296 25.53 -10.32 -15.00
CA THR A 296 24.70 -9.22 -15.53
C THR A 296 25.56 -8.01 -15.88
N MET A 297 26.55 -7.66 -15.05
CA MET A 297 27.49 -6.57 -15.34
C MET A 297 28.23 -6.78 -16.67
N GLU A 298 28.67 -8.01 -16.96
CA GLU A 298 29.41 -8.33 -18.18
C GLU A 298 28.50 -8.60 -19.40
N THR A 299 27.27 -9.06 -19.18
CA THR A 299 26.32 -9.40 -20.25
C THR A 299 25.56 -8.17 -20.78
N PHE A 300 25.21 -7.23 -19.89
CA PHE A 300 24.46 -6.02 -20.25
C PHE A 300 25.23 -4.73 -19.90
N PRO A 301 26.49 -4.58 -20.37
CA PRO A 301 27.37 -3.48 -19.94
C PRO A 301 26.76 -2.11 -20.26
N SER A 302 26.05 -1.96 -21.38
CA SER A 302 25.39 -0.70 -21.75
C SER A 302 24.27 -0.29 -20.80
N SER A 303 23.47 -1.24 -20.30
CA SER A 303 22.39 -0.95 -19.35
C SER A 303 22.94 -0.67 -17.96
N VAL A 304 23.91 -1.47 -17.54
CA VAL A 304 24.58 -1.32 -16.25
C VAL A 304 25.36 0.01 -16.18
N GLN A 305 26.03 0.41 -17.27
CA GLN A 305 26.70 1.71 -17.37
C GLN A 305 25.71 2.88 -17.13
N LYS A 306 24.49 2.80 -17.65
CA LYS A 306 23.46 3.83 -17.41
C LYS A 306 22.99 3.89 -15.96
N VAL A 307 23.00 2.76 -15.26
CA VAL A 307 22.73 2.71 -13.81
C VAL A 307 23.86 3.42 -13.06
N VAL A 308 25.13 3.12 -13.37
CA VAL A 308 26.29 3.79 -12.77
C VAL A 308 26.28 5.30 -13.03
N GLU A 309 26.02 5.71 -14.27
CA GLU A 309 25.92 7.13 -14.67
C GLU A 309 24.77 7.89 -14.00
N SER A 310 23.76 7.18 -13.50
CA SER A 310 22.67 7.79 -12.74
C SER A 310 23.09 8.22 -11.33
N GLY A 311 24.26 7.77 -10.87
CA GLY A 311 24.75 8.01 -9.51
C GLY A 311 24.23 7.01 -8.48
N ALA A 312 23.41 6.03 -8.86
CA ALA A 312 22.97 4.97 -7.96
C ALA A 312 24.15 4.23 -7.32
N GLU A 313 23.95 3.71 -6.11
CA GLU A 313 24.90 2.78 -5.51
C GLU A 313 24.87 1.45 -6.28
N VAL A 314 26.03 0.80 -6.43
CA VAL A 314 26.13 -0.58 -6.95
C VAL A 314 26.68 -1.49 -5.85
N GLY A 315 25.88 -2.48 -5.47
CA GLY A 315 26.24 -3.59 -4.60
C GLY A 315 26.45 -4.90 -5.38
N LEU A 316 27.05 -5.89 -4.74
CA LEU A 316 27.28 -7.21 -5.33
C LEU A 316 26.12 -8.17 -5.07
N HIS A 317 25.87 -9.08 -6.03
CA HIS A 317 24.78 -10.06 -5.96
C HIS A 317 25.15 -11.44 -6.54
N GLY A 318 26.32 -11.97 -6.16
CA GLY A 318 26.89 -13.17 -6.79
C GLY A 318 27.38 -12.91 -8.22
N TYR A 319 27.83 -13.96 -8.92
CA TYR A 319 28.25 -13.82 -10.31
C TYR A 319 27.10 -14.21 -11.24
N SER A 320 26.69 -15.47 -11.21
CA SER A 320 25.55 -16.03 -11.95
C SER A 320 24.35 -16.29 -11.04
N HIS A 321 24.15 -15.45 -10.03
CA HIS A 321 23.04 -15.58 -9.06
C HIS A 321 22.98 -16.97 -8.40
N GLU A 322 24.13 -17.47 -7.95
CA GLU A 322 24.31 -18.81 -7.40
C GLU A 322 23.69 -18.96 -6.00
N GLY A 323 22.90 -20.00 -5.78
CA GLY A 323 22.39 -20.35 -4.47
C GLY A 323 23.45 -21.03 -3.61
N ILE A 324 23.42 -20.80 -2.30
CA ILE A 324 24.49 -21.30 -1.42
C ILE A 324 24.71 -22.81 -1.57
N SER A 325 23.66 -23.62 -1.64
CA SER A 325 23.75 -25.09 -1.74
C SER A 325 24.44 -25.59 -3.00
N GLN A 326 24.63 -24.73 -3.99
CA GLN A 326 25.29 -25.05 -5.27
C GLN A 326 26.81 -24.83 -5.23
N MET A 327 27.34 -24.14 -4.21
CA MET A 327 28.74 -23.76 -4.12
C MET A 327 29.48 -24.39 -2.93
N THR A 328 30.76 -24.72 -3.13
CA THR A 328 31.73 -24.93 -2.05
C THR A 328 32.22 -23.59 -1.49
N PRO A 329 32.79 -23.55 -0.26
CA PRO A 329 33.37 -22.34 0.30
C PRO A 329 34.46 -21.70 -0.58
N GLU A 330 35.25 -22.52 -1.29
CA GLU A 330 36.28 -22.03 -2.22
C GLU A 330 35.64 -21.35 -3.43
N GLN A 331 34.59 -21.96 -4.02
CA GLN A 331 33.85 -21.34 -5.12
C GLN A 331 33.19 -20.02 -4.69
N GLU A 332 32.66 -19.95 -3.48
CA GLU A 332 32.11 -18.72 -2.90
C GLU A 332 33.17 -17.60 -2.81
N SER A 333 34.39 -17.94 -2.39
CA SER A 333 35.51 -16.99 -2.37
C SER A 333 35.89 -16.51 -3.78
N ASP A 334 36.06 -17.43 -4.72
CA ASP A 334 36.44 -17.11 -6.11
C ASP A 334 35.38 -16.22 -6.79
N VAL A 335 34.10 -16.52 -6.58
CA VAL A 335 32.97 -15.72 -7.07
C VAL A 335 32.99 -14.31 -6.48
N LEU A 336 33.20 -14.18 -5.17
CA LEU A 336 33.26 -12.88 -4.51
C LEU A 336 34.43 -12.04 -5.03
N ASP A 337 35.62 -12.62 -5.16
CA ASP A 337 36.81 -11.96 -5.69
C ASP A 337 36.59 -11.47 -7.12
N LYS A 338 36.00 -12.32 -7.97
CA LYS A 338 35.68 -11.94 -9.35
C LYS A 338 34.69 -10.80 -9.42
N CYS A 339 33.65 -10.83 -8.59
CA CYS A 339 32.64 -9.78 -8.57
C CYS A 339 33.20 -8.44 -8.05
N ILE A 340 34.10 -8.47 -7.06
CA ILE A 340 34.83 -7.28 -6.60
C ILE A 340 35.64 -6.68 -7.74
N GLU A 341 36.37 -7.50 -8.50
CA GLU A 341 37.17 -7.06 -9.66
C GLU A 341 36.30 -6.33 -10.69
N ILE A 342 35.22 -6.97 -11.15
CA ILE A 342 34.30 -6.44 -12.17
C ILE A 342 33.67 -5.13 -11.70
N ALA A 343 33.06 -5.13 -10.52
CA ALA A 343 32.37 -3.96 -9.98
C ALA A 343 33.33 -2.79 -9.74
N THR A 344 34.55 -3.05 -9.26
CA THR A 344 35.57 -2.01 -9.03
C THR A 344 35.98 -1.37 -10.35
N LYS A 345 36.18 -2.17 -11.40
CA LYS A 345 36.51 -1.67 -12.75
C LYS A 345 35.39 -0.80 -13.32
N LEU A 346 34.14 -1.20 -13.11
CA LEU A 346 32.96 -0.49 -13.61
C LEU A 346 32.67 0.80 -12.84
N CYS A 347 32.73 0.77 -11.51
CA CYS A 347 32.32 1.88 -10.64
C CYS A 347 33.47 2.82 -10.25
N GLY A 348 34.72 2.44 -10.55
CA GLY A 348 35.92 3.16 -10.13
C GLY A 348 36.24 3.09 -8.62
N LYS A 349 35.39 2.42 -7.84
CA LYS A 349 35.56 2.18 -6.40
C LYS A 349 35.10 0.77 -6.05
N LYS A 350 35.70 0.22 -4.99
CA LYS A 350 35.32 -1.11 -4.47
C LYS A 350 33.87 -1.07 -3.97
N PRO A 351 33.02 -2.05 -4.32
CA PRO A 351 31.67 -2.16 -3.77
C PRO A 351 31.73 -2.39 -2.25
N ARG A 352 30.77 -1.81 -1.53
CA ARG A 352 30.71 -1.90 -0.06
C ARG A 352 29.48 -2.64 0.46
N GLY A 353 28.52 -2.91 -0.43
CA GLY A 353 27.30 -3.65 -0.15
C GLY A 353 27.26 -5.01 -0.83
N TYR A 354 26.65 -5.97 -0.17
CA TYR A 354 26.37 -7.30 -0.69
C TYR A 354 24.92 -7.69 -0.40
N ARG A 355 24.31 -8.41 -1.33
CA ARG A 355 23.08 -9.17 -1.11
C ARG A 355 23.30 -10.59 -1.63
N ALA A 356 22.99 -11.60 -0.84
CA ALA A 356 23.05 -12.98 -1.27
C ALA A 356 21.88 -13.31 -2.22
N PRO A 357 22.13 -14.01 -3.35
CA PRO A 357 21.08 -14.59 -4.17
C PRO A 357 20.05 -15.39 -3.34
N MET A 358 18.76 -15.11 -3.57
CA MET A 358 17.62 -15.70 -2.84
C MET A 358 17.66 -15.54 -1.30
N TYR A 359 18.36 -14.52 -0.78
CA TYR A 359 18.61 -14.34 0.66
C TYR A 359 19.25 -15.57 1.32
N THR A 360 19.91 -16.42 0.53
CA THR A 360 20.57 -17.61 1.05
C THR A 360 22.01 -17.24 1.38
N ILE A 361 22.35 -17.13 2.66
CA ILE A 361 23.69 -16.73 3.11
C ILE A 361 24.20 -17.70 4.18
N ARG A 362 25.53 -17.91 4.23
CA ARG A 362 26.19 -18.75 5.23
C ARG A 362 27.10 -17.93 6.13
N GLU A 363 27.51 -18.53 7.25
CA GLU A 363 28.52 -17.95 8.13
C GLU A 363 29.88 -17.80 7.42
N THR A 364 30.17 -18.65 6.42
CA THR A 364 31.36 -18.51 5.56
C THR A 364 31.29 -17.23 4.72
N THR A 365 30.14 -16.93 4.12
CA THR A 365 29.90 -15.69 3.38
C THR A 365 30.14 -14.48 4.27
N VAL A 366 29.54 -14.45 5.48
CA VAL A 366 29.70 -13.36 6.44
C VAL A 366 31.16 -13.17 6.83
N LYS A 367 31.92 -14.26 7.00
CA LYS A 367 33.37 -14.21 7.25
C LYS A 367 34.13 -13.61 6.07
N LEU A 368 33.83 -14.03 4.84
CA LEU A 368 34.44 -13.49 3.62
C LEU A 368 34.15 -12.00 3.47
N LEU A 369 32.89 -11.58 3.61
CA LEU A 369 32.50 -10.16 3.56
C LEU A 369 33.30 -9.30 4.55
N ARG A 370 33.51 -9.80 5.78
CA ARG A 370 34.37 -9.14 6.77
C ARG A 370 35.84 -9.09 6.33
N GLN A 371 36.39 -10.19 5.81
CA GLN A 371 37.77 -10.23 5.30
C GLN A 371 37.99 -9.25 4.15
N HIS A 372 37.00 -9.10 3.26
CA HIS A 372 37.02 -8.11 2.19
C HIS A 372 36.55 -6.72 2.65
N SER A 373 36.33 -6.49 3.94
CA SER A 373 35.96 -5.18 4.52
C SER A 373 34.68 -4.57 3.93
N PHE A 374 33.68 -5.38 3.59
CA PHE A 374 32.35 -4.88 3.22
C PHE A 374 31.72 -4.10 4.37
N LEU A 375 30.97 -3.04 4.05
CA LEU A 375 30.29 -2.24 5.06
C LEU A 375 29.02 -2.93 5.55
N TYR A 376 28.24 -3.48 4.62
CA TYR A 376 26.95 -4.06 4.95
C TYR A 376 26.58 -5.27 4.09
N ASP A 377 25.72 -6.09 4.68
CA ASP A 377 24.91 -7.14 4.04
C ASP A 377 23.43 -6.76 4.16
N THR A 378 22.59 -7.32 3.27
CA THR A 378 21.13 -7.11 3.28
C THR A 378 20.41 -8.40 2.89
N SER A 379 20.75 -9.47 3.59
CA SER A 379 20.30 -10.84 3.30
C SER A 379 19.64 -11.55 4.49
N LEU A 380 19.72 -10.98 5.69
CA LEU A 380 19.23 -11.59 6.93
C LEU A 380 18.00 -10.86 7.47
N MET A 381 17.12 -11.64 8.13
CA MET A 381 15.78 -11.19 8.53
C MET A 381 15.55 -11.18 10.06
N HIS A 382 16.57 -10.94 10.88
CA HIS A 382 16.40 -10.84 12.34
C HIS A 382 15.60 -9.60 12.77
N HIS A 383 15.51 -8.60 11.89
CA HIS A 383 14.64 -7.45 12.00
C HIS A 383 14.04 -7.18 10.61
N ASP A 384 13.03 -6.32 10.54
CA ASP A 384 12.32 -5.96 9.31
C ASP A 384 12.34 -4.47 8.96
N SER A 385 12.92 -3.63 9.84
CA SER A 385 12.80 -2.17 9.79
C SER A 385 13.93 -1.40 10.49
N GLN A 386 14.93 -2.08 11.06
CA GLN A 386 16.11 -1.45 11.66
C GLN A 386 17.40 -2.18 11.29
N PRO A 387 18.50 -1.47 11.00
CA PRO A 387 19.80 -2.10 10.84
C PRO A 387 20.29 -2.72 12.16
N TYR A 388 21.09 -3.78 12.07
CA TYR A 388 21.65 -4.47 13.21
C TYR A 388 23.03 -5.07 12.89
N TRP A 389 23.71 -5.64 13.88
CA TRP A 389 24.97 -6.32 13.63
C TRP A 389 24.73 -7.69 13.01
N THR A 390 25.44 -8.02 11.93
CA THR A 390 25.47 -9.40 11.43
C THR A 390 25.85 -10.37 12.56
N PRO A 391 25.12 -11.49 12.74
CA PRO A 391 25.31 -12.39 13.87
C PRO A 391 26.75 -12.91 14.01
N ALA A 392 27.07 -13.31 15.22
CA ALA A 392 28.31 -13.98 15.60
C ALA A 392 28.07 -15.35 16.21
N ASP A 393 26.82 -15.81 16.22
CA ASP A 393 26.40 -17.05 16.83
C ASP A 393 27.04 -18.27 16.15
N PRO A 394 27.26 -19.36 16.90
CA PRO A 394 27.60 -20.63 16.27
C PRO A 394 26.47 -21.08 15.33
N PRO A 395 26.78 -21.82 14.26
CA PRO A 395 25.76 -22.33 13.35
C PRO A 395 24.66 -23.09 14.09
N ILE A 396 23.41 -22.87 13.67
CA ILE A 396 22.24 -23.55 14.25
C ILE A 396 22.42 -25.07 14.10
N GLN A 397 22.41 -25.78 15.23
CA GLN A 397 22.49 -27.24 15.23
C GLN A 397 21.16 -27.83 14.78
N LYS A 398 21.15 -28.46 13.60
CA LYS A 398 19.99 -29.20 13.09
C LYS A 398 19.72 -30.43 13.96
N ILE A 399 18.46 -30.83 14.03
CA ILE A 399 18.06 -32.08 14.68
C ILE A 399 18.65 -33.26 13.91
N ASP A 400 19.33 -34.13 14.63
CA ASP A 400 19.84 -35.40 14.13
C ASP A 400 18.94 -36.52 14.65
N PHE A 401 17.88 -36.85 13.90
CA PHE A 401 16.88 -37.84 14.30
C PHE A 401 17.42 -39.28 14.46
N THR A 402 18.71 -39.52 14.15
CA THR A 402 19.37 -40.80 14.43
C THR A 402 19.84 -40.92 15.88
N LYS A 403 19.83 -39.82 16.64
CA LYS A 403 20.25 -39.77 18.05
C LYS A 403 19.06 -39.78 19.01
N GLU A 404 19.35 -39.98 20.28
CA GLU A 404 18.39 -39.78 21.37
C GLU A 404 17.90 -38.33 21.41
N ALA A 405 16.62 -38.14 21.80
CA ALA A 405 15.99 -36.82 21.83
C ALA A 405 16.73 -35.81 22.71
N SER A 406 17.41 -36.28 23.76
CA SER A 406 18.28 -35.48 24.62
C SER A 406 19.35 -34.70 23.86
N SER A 407 19.72 -35.12 22.64
CA SER A 407 20.70 -34.40 21.81
C SER A 407 20.18 -33.08 21.23
N TRP A 408 18.85 -32.88 21.12
CA TRP A 408 18.22 -31.65 20.63
C TRP A 408 17.21 -31.01 21.60
N LEU A 409 16.91 -31.62 22.75
CA LEU A 409 16.10 -31.01 23.83
C LEU A 409 16.88 -29.94 24.61
N LYS A 410 17.43 -28.97 23.89
CA LYS A 410 18.18 -27.82 24.41
C LYS A 410 17.83 -26.58 23.59
N PRO A 411 17.76 -25.39 24.20
CA PRO A 411 17.51 -24.16 23.47
C PRO A 411 18.68 -23.85 22.52
N THR A 412 18.37 -23.19 21.39
CA THR A 412 19.39 -22.59 20.53
C THR A 412 20.02 -21.42 21.28
N PRO A 413 21.36 -21.36 21.42
CA PRO A 413 22.02 -20.17 21.95
C PRO A 413 21.91 -19.06 20.91
N ILE A 414 21.15 -18.01 21.23
CA ILE A 414 21.01 -16.80 20.42
C ILE A 414 21.66 -15.67 21.21
N ALA A 415 22.67 -15.01 20.65
CA ALA A 415 23.25 -13.82 21.25
C ALA A 415 22.22 -12.69 21.30
N ASP A 416 22.16 -11.99 22.42
CA ASP A 416 21.37 -10.76 22.53
C ASP A 416 21.98 -9.71 21.58
N PRO A 417 21.28 -9.28 20.52
CA PRO A 417 21.78 -8.29 19.57
C PRO A 417 22.04 -6.93 20.21
N ALA A 418 21.38 -6.61 21.33
CA ALA A 418 21.51 -5.36 22.07
C ALA A 418 22.65 -5.37 23.09
N ALA A 419 23.22 -6.55 23.42
CA ALA A 419 24.32 -6.63 24.36
C ALA A 419 25.60 -6.03 23.78
N ALA A 420 26.30 -5.20 24.55
CA ALA A 420 27.56 -4.56 24.13
C ALA A 420 28.63 -5.60 23.71
N THR A 421 28.64 -6.78 24.34
CA THR A 421 29.54 -7.90 24.00
C THR A 421 29.27 -8.50 22.62
N SER A 422 28.06 -8.32 22.08
CA SER A 422 27.68 -8.77 20.74
C SER A 422 28.20 -7.83 19.65
N SER A 423 28.64 -6.62 20.01
CA SER A 423 29.19 -5.67 19.06
C SER A 423 30.53 -6.17 18.48
N PRO A 424 30.68 -6.22 17.14
CA PRO A 424 31.95 -6.56 16.50
C PRO A 424 33.05 -5.54 16.84
N LEU A 425 32.68 -4.29 17.15
CA LEU A 425 33.61 -3.23 17.53
C LEU A 425 34.32 -3.54 18.86
N VAL A 426 33.58 -4.06 19.85
CA VAL A 426 34.13 -4.47 21.15
C VAL A 426 34.98 -5.73 20.99
N ALA A 427 34.57 -6.65 20.11
CA ALA A 427 35.28 -7.89 19.83
C ALA A 427 36.52 -7.74 18.92
N GLY A 428 36.88 -6.52 18.48
CA GLY A 428 38.00 -6.28 17.58
C GLY A 428 37.85 -6.89 16.18
N ARG A 429 36.60 -7.12 15.74
CA ARG A 429 36.28 -7.67 14.41
C ARG A 429 35.82 -6.54 13.47
N HIS A 430 36.01 -6.75 12.17
CA HIS A 430 35.49 -5.81 11.17
C HIS A 430 33.97 -5.67 11.30
N PRO A 431 33.42 -4.44 11.43
CA PRO A 431 31.99 -4.22 11.52
C PRO A 431 31.31 -4.50 10.19
N LEU A 432 30.35 -5.42 10.18
CA LEU A 432 29.47 -5.68 9.04
C LEU A 432 28.03 -5.46 9.50
N VAL A 433 27.43 -4.38 8.99
CA VAL A 433 26.05 -3.98 9.29
C VAL A 433 25.10 -4.85 8.48
N GLU A 434 24.00 -5.26 9.07
CA GLU A 434 22.89 -5.87 8.35
C GLU A 434 21.79 -4.82 8.15
N ILE A 435 21.36 -4.59 6.92
CA ILE A 435 20.16 -3.80 6.62
C ILE A 435 19.05 -4.78 6.24
N PRO A 436 17.98 -4.89 7.04
CA PRO A 436 16.98 -5.92 6.82
C PRO A 436 16.32 -5.75 5.46
N CYS A 437 16.22 -6.86 4.72
CA CYS A 437 15.39 -7.01 3.53
C CYS A 437 14.80 -8.42 3.55
N GLY A 438 13.65 -8.64 2.94
CA GLY A 438 13.03 -9.95 2.98
C GLY A 438 11.77 -10.09 2.15
N TRP A 439 11.18 -11.28 2.24
CA TRP A 439 10.15 -11.78 1.30
C TRP A 439 8.87 -10.93 1.20
N TYR A 440 8.53 -10.17 2.24
CA TYR A 440 7.36 -9.27 2.23
C TYR A 440 7.69 -7.85 1.75
N ASN A 441 8.94 -7.56 1.42
CA ASN A 441 9.41 -6.25 0.95
C ASN A 441 9.83 -6.29 -0.53
N GLU A 442 9.47 -7.34 -1.27
CA GLU A 442 9.95 -7.55 -2.64
C GLU A 442 8.82 -7.90 -3.63
N ASP A 443 9.07 -7.69 -4.92
CA ASP A 443 8.08 -7.82 -5.99
C ASP A 443 8.08 -9.18 -6.70
N MET A 444 9.23 -9.84 -6.84
CA MET A 444 9.39 -11.02 -7.70
C MET A 444 8.58 -12.21 -7.17
N MET A 445 8.68 -12.55 -5.89
CA MET A 445 7.98 -13.73 -5.35
C MET A 445 6.46 -13.68 -5.56
N PRO A 446 5.74 -12.55 -5.34
CA PRO A 446 4.31 -12.48 -5.66
C PRO A 446 4.00 -12.25 -7.15
N LEU A 447 4.81 -11.47 -7.87
CA LEU A 447 4.45 -10.93 -9.19
C LEU A 447 5.18 -11.57 -10.39
N GLN A 448 6.18 -12.43 -10.17
CA GLN A 448 6.88 -13.15 -11.23
C GLN A 448 6.43 -14.60 -11.31
N TYR A 449 6.01 -15.02 -12.51
CA TYR A 449 5.83 -16.43 -12.82
C TYR A 449 7.18 -17.06 -13.19
N LEU A 450 7.51 -18.17 -12.54
CA LEU A 450 8.73 -18.96 -12.70
C LEU A 450 8.30 -20.44 -12.96
N PRO A 451 8.38 -20.92 -14.21
CA PRO A 451 7.69 -22.14 -14.64
C PRO A 451 8.17 -23.43 -13.96
N HIS A 452 9.39 -23.44 -13.43
CA HIS A 452 10.00 -24.61 -12.79
C HIS A 452 10.06 -24.52 -11.27
N LEU A 453 9.47 -23.48 -10.68
CA LEU A 453 9.35 -23.35 -9.23
C LEU A 453 7.98 -23.88 -8.78
N ALA A 454 7.98 -24.95 -7.97
CA ALA A 454 6.76 -25.67 -7.59
C ALA A 454 5.68 -24.80 -6.90
N ASN A 455 6.08 -23.73 -6.21
CA ASN A 455 5.19 -22.76 -5.56
C ASN A 455 5.31 -21.37 -6.20
N SER A 456 5.52 -21.30 -7.51
CA SER A 456 5.55 -20.02 -8.21
C SER A 456 4.21 -19.32 -8.16
N MET A 457 4.25 -18.00 -7.96
CA MET A 457 3.09 -17.12 -8.13
C MET A 457 3.13 -16.45 -9.51
N GLY A 458 3.04 -15.13 -9.60
CA GLY A 458 3.05 -14.39 -10.87
C GLY A 458 1.70 -13.81 -11.30
N TYR A 459 0.65 -14.11 -10.56
CA TYR A 459 -0.71 -13.65 -10.86
C TYR A 459 -1.34 -12.85 -9.71
N VAL A 460 -0.55 -12.51 -8.68
CA VAL A 460 -1.01 -11.64 -7.60
C VAL A 460 -1.22 -10.24 -8.17
N SER A 461 -2.33 -9.59 -7.80
CA SER A 461 -2.59 -8.21 -8.23
C SER A 461 -1.56 -7.26 -7.63
N VAL A 462 -1.03 -6.36 -8.46
CA VAL A 462 -0.11 -5.31 -8.02
C VAL A 462 -0.70 -4.43 -6.91
N ASN A 463 -2.03 -4.25 -6.88
CA ASN A 463 -2.69 -3.48 -5.84
C ASN A 463 -2.59 -4.15 -4.47
N VAL A 464 -2.52 -5.49 -4.41
CA VAL A 464 -2.38 -6.24 -3.16
C VAL A 464 -0.98 -6.05 -2.59
N VAL A 465 0.05 -6.17 -3.43
CA VAL A 465 1.45 -5.96 -3.04
C VAL A 465 1.67 -4.51 -2.61
N GLU A 466 1.16 -3.55 -3.39
CA GLU A 466 1.20 -2.12 -3.07
C GLU A 466 0.56 -1.81 -1.72
N GLN A 467 -0.65 -2.33 -1.48
CA GLN A 467 -1.37 -2.10 -0.23
C GLN A 467 -0.65 -2.73 0.96
N MET A 468 -0.12 -3.95 0.81
CA MET A 468 0.64 -4.61 1.86
C MET A 468 1.85 -3.78 2.29
N TRP A 469 2.58 -3.19 1.34
CA TRP A 469 3.70 -2.30 1.65
C TRP A 469 3.24 -1.02 2.35
N LYS A 470 2.15 -0.40 1.90
CA LYS A 470 1.56 0.78 2.56
C LYS A 470 1.13 0.46 3.99
N ASP A 471 0.47 -0.67 4.22
CA ASP A 471 0.02 -1.08 5.55
C ASP A 471 1.21 -1.30 6.50
N LYS A 472 2.29 -1.94 6.01
CA LYS A 472 3.53 -2.07 6.78
C LYS A 472 4.14 -0.71 7.13
N PHE A 473 4.23 0.20 6.16
CA PHE A 473 4.73 1.56 6.40
C PHE A 473 3.90 2.28 7.45
N MET A 474 2.57 2.24 7.33
CA MET A 474 1.67 2.93 8.27
C MET A 474 1.77 2.38 9.68
N TRP A 475 1.89 1.06 9.83
CA TRP A 475 2.11 0.46 11.14
C TRP A 475 3.42 0.95 11.77
N LEU A 476 4.52 0.96 11.01
CA LEU A 476 5.81 1.48 11.50
C LEU A 476 5.74 2.98 11.82
N TRP A 477 5.06 3.77 10.98
CA TRP A 477 4.85 5.19 11.19
C TRP A 477 4.16 5.48 12.53
N GLU A 478 3.13 4.70 12.87
CA GLU A 478 2.36 4.86 14.10
C GLU A 478 3.08 4.30 15.33
N ASN A 479 3.88 3.23 15.17
CA ASN A 479 4.32 2.40 16.30
C ASN A 479 5.83 2.39 16.58
N ALA A 480 6.71 2.67 15.60
CA ALA A 480 8.16 2.42 15.72
C ALA A 480 8.81 3.05 16.97
N ARG A 481 8.39 4.28 17.32
CA ARG A 481 8.87 4.97 18.54
C ARG A 481 8.34 4.36 19.83
N ALA A 482 7.10 3.88 19.82
CA ALA A 482 6.43 3.35 21.01
C ALA A 482 6.97 1.95 21.39
N VAL A 483 7.35 1.15 20.40
CA VAL A 483 7.92 -0.19 20.61
C VAL A 483 9.42 -0.17 20.92
N GLY A 484 10.05 1.01 20.90
CA GLY A 484 11.46 1.18 21.27
C GLY A 484 12.46 0.72 20.21
N GLU A 485 12.01 0.55 18.96
CA GLU A 485 12.85 0.10 17.85
C GLU A 485 13.63 1.25 17.19
N SER A 486 13.27 2.51 17.47
CA SER A 486 13.93 3.67 16.86
C SER A 486 15.40 3.86 17.26
N ASP A 487 16.22 4.28 16.30
CA ASP A 487 17.62 4.66 16.51
C ASP A 487 17.82 6.18 16.35
N GLU A 488 18.98 6.68 16.79
CA GLU A 488 19.36 8.07 16.52
C GLU A 488 19.49 8.35 15.01
N SER A 489 19.89 7.36 14.22
CA SER A 489 20.09 7.47 12.77
C SER A 489 18.79 7.46 11.95
N ALA A 490 17.73 6.81 12.44
CA ALA A 490 16.40 6.76 11.84
C ALA A 490 15.37 6.26 12.85
N ASP A 491 14.13 6.77 12.78
CA ASP A 491 13.02 6.22 13.56
C ASP A 491 12.61 4.83 13.05
N PHE A 492 12.68 4.62 11.73
CA PHE A 492 12.75 3.31 11.06
C PHE A 492 13.33 3.40 9.65
N VAL A 493 13.85 2.28 9.17
CA VAL A 493 14.25 2.04 7.77
C VAL A 493 13.15 1.25 7.08
N PHE A 494 12.73 1.70 5.90
CA PHE A 494 11.72 1.04 5.08
C PHE A 494 12.35 0.42 3.84
N PRO A 495 12.72 -0.88 3.88
CA PRO A 495 13.28 -1.58 2.74
C PRO A 495 12.20 -1.92 1.72
N ILE A 496 12.50 -1.66 0.44
CA ILE A 496 11.71 -2.14 -0.70
C ILE A 496 12.69 -2.65 -1.76
N LEU A 497 12.44 -3.85 -2.25
CA LEU A 497 13.18 -4.49 -3.33
C LEU A 497 12.28 -4.61 -4.56
N MET A 498 12.79 -4.23 -5.72
CA MET A 498 12.15 -4.44 -7.02
C MET A 498 13.13 -5.07 -8.01
N HIS A 499 12.64 -5.89 -8.94
CA HIS A 499 13.50 -6.48 -9.96
C HIS A 499 13.20 -5.88 -11.34
N PRO A 500 14.20 -5.55 -12.18
CA PRO A 500 13.98 -5.23 -13.59
C PRO A 500 13.20 -6.30 -14.36
N ASP A 501 13.38 -7.56 -13.96
CA ASP A 501 12.66 -8.73 -14.44
C ASP A 501 11.15 -8.60 -14.24
N THR A 502 10.74 -8.01 -13.10
CA THR A 502 9.35 -7.96 -12.65
C THR A 502 8.77 -6.55 -12.73
N SER A 503 9.22 -5.62 -11.88
CA SER A 503 8.79 -4.22 -11.89
C SER A 503 9.11 -3.46 -13.18
N GLY A 504 9.98 -3.98 -14.05
CA GLY A 504 10.21 -3.44 -15.39
C GLY A 504 9.10 -3.76 -16.42
N MET A 505 8.19 -4.70 -16.11
CA MET A 505 7.09 -5.08 -16.98
C MET A 505 6.03 -3.96 -17.08
N ALA A 506 5.46 -3.78 -18.27
CA ALA A 506 4.59 -2.63 -18.55
C ALA A 506 3.31 -2.58 -17.68
N HIS A 507 2.79 -3.73 -17.25
CA HIS A 507 1.60 -3.81 -16.41
C HIS A 507 1.92 -3.72 -14.90
N ILE A 508 3.19 -3.83 -14.50
CA ILE A 508 3.63 -3.74 -13.09
C ILE A 508 4.29 -2.40 -12.80
N ILE A 509 5.00 -1.80 -13.76
CA ILE A 509 5.80 -0.58 -13.54
C ILE A 509 4.99 0.61 -12.99
N GLY A 510 3.68 0.66 -13.26
CA GLY A 510 2.78 1.64 -12.65
C GLY A 510 2.73 1.56 -11.13
N MET A 511 2.84 0.36 -10.55
CA MET A 511 2.95 0.14 -9.11
C MET A 511 4.22 0.76 -8.54
N ALA A 512 5.36 0.57 -9.20
CA ALA A 512 6.63 1.15 -8.77
C ALA A 512 6.57 2.68 -8.73
N ASP A 513 6.03 3.31 -9.78
CA ASP A 513 5.84 4.76 -9.84
C ASP A 513 4.87 5.27 -8.77
N ARG A 514 3.72 4.59 -8.56
CA ARG A 514 2.76 4.95 -7.50
C ARG A 514 3.36 4.84 -6.10
N MET A 515 4.10 3.78 -5.80
CA MET A 515 4.75 3.60 -4.50
C MET A 515 5.80 4.68 -4.24
N ILE A 516 6.63 5.00 -5.23
CA ILE A 516 7.63 6.07 -5.12
C ILE A 516 6.97 7.41 -4.85
N LYS A 517 5.91 7.76 -5.61
CA LYS A 517 5.17 9.01 -5.43
C LYS A 517 4.53 9.08 -4.06
N TRP A 518 3.83 8.02 -3.64
CA TRP A 518 3.19 7.94 -2.34
C TRP A 518 4.19 8.13 -1.19
N LEU A 519 5.39 7.54 -1.26
CA LEU A 519 6.44 7.75 -0.27
C LEU A 519 6.99 9.19 -0.28
N LYS A 520 7.11 9.81 -1.46
CA LYS A 520 7.55 11.21 -1.58
C LYS A 520 6.54 12.21 -1.02
N ASP A 521 5.25 11.89 -1.05
CA ASP A 521 4.19 12.79 -0.56
C ASP A 521 4.25 13.02 0.95
N TRP A 522 5.01 12.20 1.70
CA TRP A 522 5.35 12.41 3.11
C TRP A 522 6.40 13.52 3.34
N GLY A 523 6.92 14.13 2.28
CA GLY A 523 7.77 15.30 2.36
C GLY A 523 9.11 15.04 3.06
N THR A 524 9.50 15.94 3.96
CA THR A 524 10.83 15.92 4.59
C THR A 524 11.01 14.84 5.66
N GLU A 525 9.95 14.15 6.06
CA GLU A 525 10.01 13.07 7.06
C GLU A 525 10.46 11.74 6.46
N VAL A 526 10.37 11.60 5.13
CA VAL A 526 10.75 10.40 4.38
C VAL A 526 11.89 10.73 3.42
N GLU A 527 13.02 10.04 3.60
CA GLU A 527 14.22 10.24 2.80
C GLU A 527 14.60 8.95 2.07
N PHE A 528 14.66 8.99 0.73
CA PHE A 528 15.28 7.92 -0.06
C PHE A 528 16.79 7.96 0.12
N CYS A 529 17.37 6.84 0.53
CA CYS A 529 18.79 6.71 0.81
C CYS A 529 19.38 5.50 0.09
N ARG A 530 20.66 5.61 -0.29
CA ARG A 530 21.46 4.43 -0.64
C ARG A 530 21.64 3.58 0.61
N HIS A 531 21.76 2.27 0.45
CA HIS A 531 22.03 1.36 1.56
C HIS A 531 23.37 1.69 2.24
N GLU A 532 24.40 2.07 1.48
CA GLU A 532 25.67 2.57 2.04
C GLU A 532 25.47 3.76 3.00
N ASP A 533 24.58 4.71 2.67
CA ASP A 533 24.31 5.88 3.51
C ASP A 533 23.59 5.50 4.81
N ILE A 534 22.64 4.56 4.73
CA ILE A 534 21.93 4.01 5.89
C ILE A 534 22.92 3.30 6.82
N ALA A 535 23.75 2.40 6.27
CA ALA A 535 24.73 1.65 7.05
C ALA A 535 25.77 2.56 7.71
N ASN A 536 26.29 3.58 7.02
CA ASN A 536 27.24 4.53 7.60
C ASN A 536 26.61 5.36 8.73
N ALA A 537 25.37 5.83 8.55
CA ALA A 537 24.67 6.60 9.58
C ALA A 537 24.41 5.77 10.84
N TRP A 538 23.96 4.53 10.67
CA TRP A 538 23.73 3.61 11.78
C TRP A 538 25.04 3.19 12.46
N LEU A 539 26.08 2.85 11.70
CA LEU A 539 27.40 2.53 12.26
C LEU A 539 27.97 3.69 13.08
N SER A 540 27.75 4.93 12.62
CA SER A 540 28.18 6.13 13.34
C SER A 540 27.41 6.31 14.66
N SER A 541 26.09 6.06 14.67
CA SER A 541 25.30 6.10 15.91
C SER A 541 25.76 5.03 16.90
N GLN A 542 26.05 3.81 16.44
CA GLN A 542 26.56 2.76 17.32
C GLN A 542 27.94 3.08 17.90
N LYS A 543 28.86 3.65 17.10
CA LYS A 543 30.17 4.10 17.59
C LYS A 543 30.04 5.21 18.65
N SER A 544 29.12 6.14 18.45
CA SER A 544 28.81 7.20 19.43
C SER A 544 28.32 6.62 20.76
N LYS A 545 27.42 5.63 20.71
CA LYS A 545 26.92 4.94 21.91
C LYS A 545 28.03 4.20 22.67
N LEU A 546 28.95 3.55 21.96
CA LEU A 546 30.07 2.81 22.58
C LEU A 546 31.21 3.72 23.09
N GLY A 547 31.36 4.91 22.53
CA GLY A 547 32.39 5.89 22.93
C GLY A 547 32.03 6.76 24.14
N ASN A 548 30.80 6.66 24.65
CA ASN A 548 30.30 7.34 25.85
C ASN A 548 30.32 6.44 27.11
N HIS A 549 31.16 5.40 27.13
CA HIS A 549 31.35 4.50 28.27
C HIS A 549 32.81 4.46 28.75
#